data_AF-A0A6L7JJJ7-F1
#
_entry.id   AF-A0A6L7JJJ7-F1
#
_cell.length_a   1.000
_cell.length_b   1.000
_cell.length_c   1.000
_cell.angle_alpha   90.00
_cell.angle_beta   90.00
_cell.angle_gamma   90.00
#
_symmetry.space_group_name_H-M   'P 1'
#
loop_
_entity.id
_entity.type
_entity.pdbx_description
1 polymer ?
#
loop_
_entity_poly.entity_id
_entity_poly.type
_entity_poly.pdbx_seq_one_letter_code
_entity_poly.pdbx_strand_id
1 'polypeptide(L)'
;MGASDRIASMISLLGSLTSREAHKTLTYLLADPQLVAWHDHLQRSLESQRVLYGDASYVVPSIEQVKSTLSNTLPANAGDLAALVIDKLREISSRLRGGSSNLWCQFWNEDQYGRPIDAKPENSCRDAILALLQSALPDGADAVPEGHYAAGTRADIRVSYGGHNIPIEIKKDTHRDLWTAFRSQLINYYTTDPATGGHCIYLVLWFAGDEKRIACSPCGYQLTTAEELQQSIEQGLTLDEARKVSVVVFDVNKPSVQSAELV
;
A
#
# COMPACT_ATOMS: atom_id res chain seq x y z
N MET A 1 8.57 30.45 31.02
CA MET A 1 8.56 29.53 29.86
C MET A 1 9.96 28.93 29.76
N GLY A 2 10.10 27.64 30.04
CA GLY A 2 11.41 26.98 30.06
C GLY A 2 11.97 26.80 28.65
N ALA A 3 13.28 26.50 28.54
CA ALA A 3 13.89 26.17 27.25
C ALA A 3 13.22 24.94 26.60
N SER A 4 12.81 23.97 27.43
CA SER A 4 12.05 22.79 27.00
C SER A 4 10.71 23.17 26.35
N ASP A 5 9.90 23.99 27.01
CA ASP A 5 8.59 24.44 26.49
C ASP A 5 8.74 25.19 25.15
N ARG A 6 9.83 25.96 25.02
CA ARG A 6 10.11 26.72 23.80
C ARG A 6 10.47 25.81 22.63
N ILE A 7 11.28 24.77 22.85
CA ILE A 7 11.61 23.77 21.83
C ILE A 7 10.36 22.99 21.43
N ALA A 8 9.55 22.53 22.39
CA ALA A 8 8.28 21.85 22.12
C ALA A 8 7.34 22.72 21.26
N SER A 9 7.23 24.01 21.58
CA SER A 9 6.40 24.95 20.81
C SER A 9 6.91 25.15 19.39
N MET A 10 8.24 25.20 19.18
CA MET A 10 8.82 25.30 17.84
C MET A 10 8.59 24.05 16.99
N ILE A 11 8.71 22.86 17.60
CA ILE A 11 8.40 21.58 16.94
C ILE A 11 6.92 21.53 16.56
N SER A 12 6.02 21.94 17.45
CA SER A 12 4.58 22.02 17.15
C SER A 12 4.26 23.02 16.04
N LEU A 13 4.94 24.18 16.01
CA LEU A 13 4.78 25.17 14.95
C LEU A 13 5.21 24.61 13.59
N LEU A 14 6.38 23.94 13.53
CA LEU A 14 6.82 23.21 12.34
C LEU A 14 5.78 22.16 11.92
N GLY A 15 5.20 21.44 12.89
CA GLY A 15 4.13 20.47 12.67
C GLY A 15 2.84 21.05 12.08
N SER A 16 2.55 22.33 12.30
CA SER A 16 1.36 23.00 11.74
C SER A 16 1.55 23.57 10.33
N LEU A 17 2.78 23.54 9.78
CA LEU A 17 3.06 24.09 8.45
C LEU A 17 2.79 23.04 7.36
N THR A 18 1.93 23.39 6.40
CA THR A 18 1.55 22.54 5.27
C THR A 18 2.52 22.67 4.08
N SER A 19 3.82 22.80 4.33
CA SER A 19 4.83 22.88 3.28
C SER A 19 5.69 21.63 3.20
N ARG A 20 6.20 21.33 2.01
CA ARG A 20 7.17 20.23 1.79
C ARG A 20 8.46 20.47 2.58
N GLU A 21 8.83 21.73 2.77
CA GLU A 21 10.01 22.15 3.53
C GLU A 21 9.85 21.84 5.02
N ALA A 22 8.65 22.03 5.58
CA ALA A 22 8.35 21.65 6.95
C ALA A 22 8.45 20.14 7.15
N HIS A 23 7.92 19.36 6.21
CA HIS A 23 8.04 17.90 6.19
C HIS A 23 9.50 17.45 6.22
N LYS A 24 10.31 17.93 5.25
CA LYS A 24 11.75 17.62 5.16
C LYS A 24 12.50 18.00 6.43
N THR A 25 12.18 19.15 7.01
CA THR A 25 12.82 19.64 8.22
C THR A 25 12.53 18.74 9.42
N LEU A 26 11.26 18.34 9.61
CA LEU A 26 10.89 17.41 10.68
C LEU A 26 11.53 16.03 10.50
N THR A 27 11.62 15.51 9.27
CA THR A 27 12.33 14.26 8.98
C THR A 27 13.82 14.35 9.29
N TYR A 28 14.47 15.47 8.92
CA TYR A 28 15.88 15.69 9.21
C TYR A 28 16.15 15.76 10.72
N LEU A 29 15.32 16.50 11.45
CA LEU A 29 15.43 16.61 12.92
C LEU A 29 15.20 15.26 13.61
N LEU A 30 14.27 14.44 13.10
CA LEU A 30 14.02 13.10 13.65
C LEU A 30 15.18 12.13 13.40
N ALA A 31 15.97 12.34 12.35
CA ALA A 31 17.14 11.52 12.06
C ALA A 31 18.40 11.91 12.86
N ASP A 32 18.37 13.02 13.60
CA ASP A 32 19.50 13.51 14.39
C ASP A 32 19.58 12.79 15.76
N PRO A 33 20.63 11.98 16.02
CA PRO A 33 20.78 11.25 17.28
C PRO A 33 20.91 12.17 18.50
N GLN A 34 21.27 13.45 18.33
CA GLN A 34 21.38 14.40 19.43
C GLN A 34 20.00 14.84 19.95
N LEU A 35 18.94 14.62 19.17
CA LEU A 35 17.58 15.03 19.48
C LEU A 35 16.72 13.91 20.08
N VAL A 36 17.32 12.80 20.56
CA VAL A 36 16.60 11.63 21.14
C VAL A 36 15.53 12.03 22.16
N ALA A 37 15.82 12.99 23.03
CA ALA A 37 14.86 13.49 24.02
C ALA A 37 13.57 14.10 23.43
N TRP A 38 13.58 14.46 22.14
CA TRP A 38 12.50 15.10 21.40
C TRP A 38 11.86 14.20 20.34
N HIS A 39 12.35 12.98 20.13
CA HIS A 39 11.88 12.10 19.05
C HIS A 39 10.37 11.86 19.12
N ASP A 40 9.81 11.60 20.30
CA ASP A 40 8.36 11.40 20.47
C ASP A 40 7.54 12.64 20.08
N HIS A 41 8.07 13.84 20.31
CA HIS A 41 7.44 15.09 19.87
C HIS A 41 7.58 15.31 18.37
N LEU A 42 8.77 15.06 17.82
CA LEU A 42 9.05 15.17 16.39
C LEU A 42 8.21 14.17 15.58
N GLN A 43 8.06 12.93 16.04
CA GLN A 43 7.19 11.93 15.41
C GLN A 43 5.73 12.37 15.39
N ARG A 44 5.21 12.82 16.53
CA ARG A 44 3.82 13.31 16.62
C ARG A 44 3.58 14.54 15.74
N SER A 45 4.51 15.48 15.72
CA SER A 45 4.41 16.67 14.86
C SER A 45 4.56 16.33 13.38
N LEU A 46 5.41 15.37 13.02
CA LEU A 46 5.54 14.88 11.64
C LEU A 46 4.23 14.21 11.17
N GLU A 47 3.60 13.41 12.02
CA GLU A 47 2.32 12.77 11.70
C GLU A 47 1.19 13.80 11.56
N SER A 48 1.09 14.75 12.49
CA SER A 48 0.10 15.83 12.41
C SER A 48 0.28 16.68 11.16
N GLN A 49 1.53 16.99 10.81
CA GLN A 49 1.88 17.77 9.63
C GLN A 49 1.50 17.05 8.33
N ARG A 50 1.68 15.73 8.28
CA ARG A 50 1.33 14.89 7.14
C ARG A 50 -0.16 14.90 6.84
N VAL A 51 -0.98 14.77 7.88
CA VAL A 51 -2.44 14.87 7.76
C VAL A 51 -2.84 16.25 7.23
N LEU A 52 -2.32 17.31 7.85
CA LEU A 52 -2.60 18.70 7.44
C LEU A 52 -2.16 19.01 6.02
N TYR A 53 -0.99 18.52 5.59
CA TYR A 53 -0.49 18.71 4.23
C TYR A 53 -1.34 17.98 3.20
N GLY A 54 -1.74 16.73 3.50
CA GLY A 54 -2.62 15.96 2.63
C GLY A 54 -3.98 16.63 2.45
N ASP A 55 -4.54 17.18 3.53
CA ASP A 55 -5.82 17.88 3.48
C ASP A 55 -5.72 19.24 2.78
N ALA A 56 -4.61 19.96 2.97
CA ALA A 56 -4.35 21.22 2.26
C ALA A 56 -4.04 21.02 0.76
N SER A 57 -3.49 19.85 0.40
CA SER A 57 -3.20 19.48 -0.99
C SER A 57 -4.39 18.83 -1.69
N TYR A 58 -5.49 18.60 -0.97
CA TYR A 58 -6.71 18.04 -1.54
C TYR A 58 -7.37 19.06 -2.48
N VAL A 59 -7.40 18.73 -3.77
CA VAL A 59 -8.07 19.52 -4.80
C VAL A 59 -9.44 18.92 -5.06
N VAL A 60 -10.50 19.70 -4.84
CA VAL A 60 -11.86 19.33 -5.23
C VAL A 60 -11.90 19.15 -6.75
N PRO A 61 -12.34 17.99 -7.27
CA PRO A 61 -12.39 17.76 -8.71
C PRO A 61 -13.37 18.73 -9.38
N SER A 62 -12.99 19.20 -10.57
CA SER A 62 -13.84 20.04 -11.41
C SER A 62 -15.03 19.26 -11.98
N ILE A 63 -16.08 19.97 -12.41
CA ILE A 63 -17.29 19.38 -13.02
C ILE A 63 -16.95 18.54 -14.26
N GLU A 64 -15.92 18.91 -15.01
CA GLU A 64 -15.45 18.15 -16.17
C GLU A 64 -14.78 16.83 -15.77
N GLN A 65 -13.98 16.84 -14.69
CA GLN A 65 -13.40 15.62 -14.11
C GLN A 65 -14.51 14.69 -13.61
N VAL A 66 -15.51 15.22 -12.89
CA VAL A 66 -16.66 14.44 -12.42
C VAL A 66 -17.45 13.83 -13.60
N LYS A 67 -17.62 14.56 -14.70
CA LYS A 67 -18.25 14.03 -15.92
C LYS A 67 -17.43 12.91 -16.54
N SER A 68 -16.10 13.03 -16.61
CA SER A 68 -15.23 11.96 -17.12
C SER A 68 -15.34 10.69 -16.27
N THR A 69 -15.29 10.83 -14.94
CA THR A 69 -15.47 9.72 -13.99
C THR A 69 -16.80 8.99 -14.19
N LEU A 70 -17.89 9.73 -14.41
CA LEU A 70 -19.22 9.16 -14.66
C LEU A 70 -19.40 8.58 -16.06
N SER A 71 -18.51 8.92 -17.00
CA SER A 71 -18.58 8.49 -18.40
C SER A 71 -17.75 7.24 -18.70
N ASN A 72 -17.12 6.64 -17.69
CA ASN A 72 -16.21 5.50 -17.85
C ASN A 72 -15.02 5.81 -18.78
N THR A 73 -14.64 7.09 -18.88
CA THR A 73 -13.47 7.54 -19.63
C THR A 73 -12.25 7.68 -18.71
N LEU A 74 -11.07 7.72 -19.34
CA LEU A 74 -9.74 7.74 -18.75
C LEU A 74 -9.62 8.52 -17.42
N PRO A 75 -8.75 8.11 -16.46
CA PRO A 75 -8.63 8.74 -15.16
C PRO A 75 -8.38 10.25 -15.23
N ALA A 76 -9.23 11.05 -14.57
CA ALA A 76 -9.16 12.51 -14.61
C ALA A 76 -8.49 13.12 -13.36
N ASN A 77 -8.41 12.34 -12.28
CA ASN A 77 -7.73 12.67 -11.03
C ASN A 77 -7.12 11.40 -10.39
N ALA A 78 -6.33 11.57 -9.31
CA ALA A 78 -5.70 10.44 -8.63
C ALA A 78 -6.70 9.44 -8.03
N GLY A 79 -7.87 9.90 -7.55
CA GLY A 79 -8.92 9.01 -7.07
C GLY A 79 -9.50 8.12 -8.18
N ASP A 80 -9.69 8.66 -9.39
CA ASP A 80 -10.11 7.86 -10.55
C ASP A 80 -9.04 6.82 -10.91
N LEU A 81 -7.76 7.22 -10.86
CA LEU A 81 -6.65 6.30 -11.14
C LEU A 81 -6.59 5.20 -10.07
N ALA A 82 -6.79 5.53 -8.79
CA ALA A 82 -6.88 4.55 -7.72
C ALA A 82 -8.01 3.55 -7.99
N ALA A 83 -9.20 4.03 -8.34
CA ALA A 83 -10.35 3.20 -8.65
C ALA A 83 -10.08 2.25 -9.84
N LEU A 84 -9.46 2.76 -10.92
CA LEU A 84 -9.05 1.95 -12.07
C LEU A 84 -8.06 0.86 -11.66
N VAL A 85 -7.04 1.20 -10.89
CA VAL A 85 -6.02 0.23 -10.45
C VAL A 85 -6.65 -0.84 -9.54
N ILE A 86 -7.54 -0.44 -8.63
CA ILE A 86 -8.28 -1.38 -7.76
C ILE A 86 -9.14 -2.32 -8.59
N ASP A 87 -9.86 -1.81 -9.60
CA ASP A 87 -10.63 -2.63 -10.53
C ASP A 87 -9.74 -3.68 -11.21
N LYS A 88 -8.59 -3.27 -11.74
CA LYS A 88 -7.63 -4.18 -12.39
C LYS A 88 -7.02 -5.19 -11.42
N LEU A 89 -6.69 -4.79 -10.20
CA LEU A 89 -6.22 -5.71 -9.18
C LEU A 89 -7.31 -6.73 -8.79
N ARG A 90 -8.58 -6.31 -8.67
CA ARG A 90 -9.69 -7.24 -8.40
C ARG A 90 -9.93 -8.20 -9.56
N GLU A 91 -9.82 -7.73 -10.80
CA GLU A 91 -9.87 -8.58 -11.99
C GLU A 91 -8.75 -9.64 -11.95
N ILE A 92 -7.51 -9.22 -11.67
CA ILE A 92 -6.37 -10.13 -11.51
C ILE A 92 -6.61 -11.11 -10.37
N SER A 93 -7.06 -10.65 -9.20
CA SER A 93 -7.36 -11.49 -8.03
C SER A 93 -8.37 -12.58 -8.36
N SER A 94 -9.44 -12.23 -9.10
CA SER A 94 -10.45 -13.21 -9.53
C SER A 94 -9.87 -14.30 -10.44
N ARG A 95 -8.90 -13.95 -11.30
CA ARG A 95 -8.23 -14.88 -12.23
C ARG A 95 -7.23 -15.79 -11.53
N LEU A 96 -6.64 -15.37 -10.41
CA LEU A 96 -5.72 -16.19 -9.62
C LEU A 96 -6.40 -17.45 -9.07
N ARG A 97 -7.68 -17.37 -8.70
CA ARG A 97 -8.47 -18.48 -8.15
C ARG A 97 -9.43 -19.13 -9.14
N GLY A 98 -10.00 -18.36 -10.08
CA GLY A 98 -11.07 -18.82 -10.96
C GLY A 98 -10.66 -19.15 -12.40
N GLY A 99 -9.41 -18.91 -12.78
CA GLY A 99 -8.93 -19.13 -14.16
C GLY A 99 -8.51 -20.57 -14.45
N SER A 100 -8.64 -21.00 -15.71
CA SER A 100 -8.01 -22.24 -16.22
C SER A 100 -6.48 -22.17 -16.26
N SER A 101 -5.93 -20.96 -16.18
CA SER A 101 -4.51 -20.68 -16.03
C SER A 101 -4.11 -20.74 -14.55
N ASN A 102 -3.10 -21.54 -14.21
CA ASN A 102 -2.49 -21.63 -12.88
C ASN A 102 -1.71 -20.36 -12.49
N LEU A 103 -2.30 -19.17 -12.59
CA LEU A 103 -1.60 -17.90 -12.35
C LEU A 103 -1.07 -17.78 -10.92
N TRP A 104 -1.72 -18.43 -9.95
CA TRP A 104 -1.25 -18.52 -8.57
C TRP A 104 0.15 -19.15 -8.46
N CYS A 105 0.55 -20.04 -9.38
CA CYS A 105 1.86 -20.69 -9.33
C CYS A 105 3.02 -19.71 -9.57
N GLN A 106 2.74 -18.54 -10.18
CA GLN A 106 3.73 -17.48 -10.33
C GLN A 106 4.27 -16.96 -9.00
N PHE A 107 3.57 -17.21 -7.88
CA PHE A 107 3.94 -16.80 -6.52
C PHE A 107 4.66 -17.89 -5.71
N TRP A 108 4.84 -19.08 -6.27
CA TRP A 108 5.48 -20.22 -5.63
C TRP A 108 6.73 -20.65 -6.38
N ASN A 109 7.75 -21.11 -5.67
CA ASN A 109 8.81 -21.92 -6.28
C ASN A 109 8.26 -23.31 -6.56
N GLU A 110 8.67 -23.91 -7.66
CA GLU A 110 8.20 -25.24 -8.09
C GLU A 110 9.34 -26.26 -8.06
N ASP A 111 8.99 -27.52 -7.79
CA ASP A 111 9.91 -28.64 -7.99
C ASP A 111 10.04 -29.02 -9.48
N GLN A 112 10.87 -30.03 -9.77
CA GLN A 112 11.05 -30.55 -11.13
C GLN A 112 9.76 -31.09 -11.79
N TYR A 113 8.69 -31.27 -11.01
CA TYR A 113 7.37 -31.75 -11.45
C TYR A 113 6.32 -30.63 -11.49
N GLY A 114 6.72 -29.36 -11.31
CA GLY A 114 5.80 -28.21 -11.33
C GLY A 114 4.94 -28.07 -10.07
N ARG A 115 5.33 -28.70 -8.95
CA ARG A 115 4.57 -28.65 -7.69
C ARG A 115 5.10 -27.52 -6.81
N PRO A 116 4.21 -26.71 -6.20
CA PRO A 116 4.63 -25.62 -5.32
C PRO A 116 5.38 -26.16 -4.09
N ILE A 117 6.56 -25.61 -3.82
CA ILE A 117 7.40 -25.93 -2.66
C ILE A 117 7.16 -24.87 -1.57
N ASP A 118 7.69 -23.67 -1.79
CA ASP A 118 7.63 -22.55 -0.85
C ASP A 118 7.30 -21.24 -1.58
N ALA A 119 6.78 -20.27 -0.83
CA ALA A 119 6.43 -18.96 -1.36
C ALA A 119 7.67 -18.23 -1.88
N LYS A 120 7.55 -17.58 -3.04
CA LYS A 120 8.64 -16.80 -3.61
C LYS A 120 9.07 -15.62 -2.70
N PRO A 121 10.31 -15.13 -2.86
CA PRO A 121 10.73 -13.88 -2.26
C PRO A 121 9.82 -12.71 -2.65
N GLU A 122 9.63 -11.73 -1.75
CA GLU A 122 8.71 -10.59 -1.96
C GLU A 122 8.98 -9.83 -3.27
N ASN A 123 10.26 -9.60 -3.60
CA ASN A 123 10.66 -8.98 -4.86
C ASN A 123 10.20 -9.77 -6.11
N SER A 124 10.25 -11.09 -6.07
CA SER A 124 9.80 -11.92 -7.19
C SER A 124 8.28 -11.92 -7.32
N CYS A 125 7.56 -11.87 -6.20
CA CYS A 125 6.12 -11.69 -6.21
C CYS A 125 5.72 -10.32 -6.77
N ARG A 126 6.44 -9.25 -6.39
CA ARG A 126 6.27 -7.90 -6.97
C ARG A 126 6.41 -7.95 -8.49
N ASP A 127 7.47 -8.58 -9.01
CA ASP A 127 7.70 -8.63 -10.46
C ASP A 127 6.57 -9.37 -11.20
N ALA A 128 6.01 -10.43 -10.60
CA ALA A 128 4.84 -11.12 -11.13
C ALA A 128 3.59 -10.20 -11.15
N ILE A 129 3.32 -9.48 -10.05
CA ILE A 129 2.22 -8.51 -9.99
C ILE A 129 2.39 -7.39 -11.01
N LEU A 130 3.61 -6.87 -11.13
CA LEU A 130 3.97 -5.82 -12.08
C LEU A 130 3.65 -6.25 -13.51
N ALA A 131 4.07 -7.46 -13.92
CA ALA A 131 3.78 -7.99 -15.24
C ALA A 131 2.27 -8.16 -15.48
N LEU A 132 1.53 -8.66 -14.48
CA LEU A 132 0.07 -8.78 -14.56
C LEU A 132 -0.60 -7.41 -14.71
N LEU A 133 -0.18 -6.41 -13.94
CA LEU A 133 -0.68 -5.04 -14.04
C LEU A 133 -0.38 -4.40 -15.39
N GLN A 134 0.86 -4.50 -15.88
CA GLN A 134 1.24 -3.96 -17.20
C GLN A 134 0.39 -4.55 -18.33
N SER A 135 -0.04 -5.82 -18.20
CA SER A 135 -0.93 -6.46 -19.18
C SER A 135 -2.41 -6.06 -19.05
N ALA A 136 -2.83 -5.57 -17.88
CA ALA A 136 -4.23 -5.28 -17.56
C ALA A 136 -4.57 -3.78 -17.62
N LEU A 137 -3.55 -2.92 -17.54
CA LEU A 137 -3.71 -1.47 -17.59
C LEU A 137 -4.04 -1.00 -19.01
N PRO A 138 -4.87 0.05 -19.15
CA PRO A 138 -5.18 0.63 -20.45
C PRO A 138 -4.00 1.39 -21.05
N ASP A 139 -4.06 1.66 -22.34
CA ASP A 139 -3.07 2.49 -23.04
C ASP A 139 -2.90 3.85 -22.34
N GLY A 140 -1.64 4.25 -22.17
CA GLY A 140 -1.26 5.50 -21.51
C GLY A 140 -1.14 5.41 -19.99
N ALA A 141 -1.59 4.33 -19.36
CA ALA A 141 -1.23 4.00 -17.98
C ALA A 141 0.06 3.18 -17.97
N ASP A 142 0.95 3.49 -17.05
CA ASP A 142 2.22 2.79 -16.89
C ASP A 142 2.38 2.29 -15.45
N ALA A 143 2.94 1.09 -15.30
CA ALA A 143 3.30 0.50 -14.02
C ALA A 143 4.79 0.18 -14.04
N VAL A 144 5.51 0.69 -13.04
CA VAL A 144 6.97 0.56 -12.94
C VAL A 144 7.39 0.12 -11.53
N PRO A 145 8.52 -0.61 -11.41
CA PRO A 145 9.10 -0.90 -10.11
C PRO A 145 9.75 0.36 -9.54
N GLU A 146 9.53 0.64 -8.26
CA GLU A 146 10.20 1.75 -7.59
C GLU A 146 11.49 1.30 -6.93
N GLY A 147 12.59 1.37 -7.68
CA GLY A 147 13.92 0.90 -7.25
C GLY A 147 14.54 1.69 -6.09
N HIS A 148 15.26 1.00 -5.21
CA HIS A 148 16.00 1.54 -4.06
C HIS A 148 17.07 2.55 -4.48
N TYR A 149 16.83 3.85 -4.25
CA TYR A 149 17.90 4.87 -4.31
C TYR A 149 17.94 5.67 -3.01
N ALA A 150 18.94 5.34 -2.19
CA ALA A 150 19.68 6.11 -1.18
C ALA A 150 18.99 7.09 -0.19
N ALA A 151 17.69 7.36 -0.24
CA ALA A 151 17.01 8.17 0.77
C ALA A 151 15.50 7.91 0.79
N GLY A 152 15.06 7.12 1.78
CA GLY A 152 13.64 6.89 2.09
C GLY A 152 13.04 5.71 1.33
N THR A 153 12.46 4.77 2.08
CA THR A 153 11.62 3.65 1.63
C THR A 153 10.72 4.09 0.48
N ARG A 154 10.77 3.36 -0.66
CA ARG A 154 9.97 3.53 -1.88
C ARG A 154 8.94 2.40 -2.04
N ALA A 155 7.79 2.69 -2.66
CA ALA A 155 6.70 1.73 -2.79
C ALA A 155 7.16 0.59 -3.71
N ASP A 156 6.54 -0.58 -3.62
CA ASP A 156 6.97 -1.70 -4.46
C ASP A 156 6.67 -1.44 -5.95
N ILE A 157 5.49 -0.88 -6.24
CA ILE A 157 5.06 -0.53 -7.61
C ILE A 157 4.48 0.88 -7.60
N ARG A 158 4.77 1.66 -8.64
CA ARG A 158 4.05 2.91 -8.94
C ARG A 158 3.28 2.75 -10.24
N VAL A 159 1.98 3.02 -10.19
CA VAL A 159 1.14 3.17 -11.38
C VAL A 159 0.96 4.66 -11.67
N SER A 160 1.03 5.07 -12.92
CA SER A 160 0.89 6.47 -13.31
C SER A 160 0.00 6.65 -14.53
N TYR A 161 -0.79 7.74 -14.54
CA TYR A 161 -1.62 8.15 -15.67
C TYR A 161 -1.91 9.65 -15.60
N GLY A 162 -1.72 10.37 -16.71
CA GLY A 162 -2.16 11.77 -16.81
C GLY A 162 -1.57 12.72 -15.76
N GLY A 163 -0.36 12.43 -15.27
CA GLY A 163 0.30 13.21 -14.20
C GLY A 163 -0.10 12.83 -12.77
N HIS A 164 -0.96 11.83 -12.60
CA HIS A 164 -1.32 11.23 -11.31
C HIS A 164 -0.54 9.94 -11.08
N ASN A 165 -0.29 9.62 -9.80
CA ASN A 165 0.48 8.44 -9.38
C ASN A 165 -0.30 7.66 -8.31
N ILE A 166 -0.28 6.33 -8.38
CA ILE A 166 -0.80 5.45 -7.33
C ILE A 166 0.32 4.52 -6.88
N PRO A 167 0.87 4.72 -5.66
CA PRO A 167 1.81 3.80 -5.05
C PRO A 167 1.07 2.55 -4.55
N ILE A 168 1.69 1.39 -4.79
CA ILE A 168 1.25 0.08 -4.31
C ILE A 168 2.37 -0.49 -3.44
N GLU A 169 2.09 -0.73 -2.17
CA GLU A 169 2.97 -1.47 -1.26
C GLU A 169 2.48 -2.91 -1.15
N ILE A 170 3.39 -3.87 -1.29
CA ILE A 170 3.11 -5.29 -1.31
C ILE A 170 3.65 -5.92 -0.04
N LYS A 171 2.85 -6.76 0.61
CA LYS A 171 3.31 -7.56 1.76
C LYS A 171 2.79 -8.98 1.66
N LYS A 172 3.59 -9.93 2.15
CA LYS A 172 3.11 -11.30 2.41
C LYS A 172 2.33 -11.35 3.71
N ASP A 173 1.35 -12.23 3.80
CA ASP A 173 0.58 -12.53 5.03
C ASP A 173 1.46 -12.99 6.22
N THR A 174 2.65 -13.50 5.95
CA THR A 174 3.68 -13.84 6.96
C THR A 174 4.60 -12.68 7.34
N HIS A 175 4.45 -11.49 6.74
CA HIS A 175 5.35 -10.36 7.01
C HIS A 175 5.11 -9.82 8.43
N ARG A 176 6.19 -9.65 9.21
CA ARG A 176 6.11 -9.26 10.64
C ARG A 176 5.40 -7.91 10.87
N ASP A 177 5.54 -7.00 9.91
CA ASP A 177 4.99 -5.65 9.95
C ASP A 177 3.65 -5.54 9.21
N LEU A 178 2.97 -6.64 8.87
CA LEU A 178 1.72 -6.65 8.09
C LEU A 178 0.66 -5.65 8.59
N TRP A 179 0.56 -5.51 9.92
CA TRP A 179 -0.44 -4.67 10.59
C TRP A 179 -0.01 -3.22 10.82
N THR A 180 1.26 -2.90 10.58
CA THR A 180 1.85 -1.57 10.87
C THR A 180 2.50 -0.94 9.64
N ALA A 181 2.79 -1.73 8.60
CA ALA A 181 3.43 -1.31 7.36
C ALA A 181 2.59 -0.25 6.63
N PHE A 182 1.27 -0.39 6.57
CA PHE A 182 0.42 0.62 5.94
C PHE A 182 0.50 1.99 6.63
N ARG A 183 0.79 2.06 7.93
CA ARG A 183 0.98 3.35 8.64
C ARG A 183 2.36 3.95 8.46
N SER A 184 3.38 3.09 8.50
CA SER A 184 4.78 3.52 8.50
C SER A 184 5.37 3.73 7.11
N GLN A 185 4.86 3.02 6.10
CA GLN A 185 5.38 3.02 4.72
C GLN A 185 4.44 3.78 3.78
N LEU A 186 3.14 3.43 3.75
CA LEU A 186 2.20 4.01 2.78
C LEU A 186 1.87 5.48 3.04
N ILE A 187 1.67 5.87 4.30
CA ILE A 187 1.43 7.27 4.68
C ILE A 187 2.57 8.16 4.20
N ASN A 188 3.82 7.69 4.24
CA ASN A 188 4.96 8.47 3.75
C ASN A 188 4.86 8.77 2.24
N TYR A 189 4.31 7.86 1.43
CA TYR A 189 4.22 8.05 -0.03
C TYR A 189 3.24 9.14 -0.41
N TYR A 190 1.97 8.98 -0.04
CA TYR A 190 0.95 9.89 -0.53
C TYR A 190 1.02 11.27 0.15
N THR A 191 1.68 11.36 1.30
CA THR A 191 1.90 12.65 1.97
C THR A 191 3.07 13.44 1.40
N THR A 192 3.95 12.82 0.61
CA THR A 192 5.13 13.52 0.04
C THR A 192 5.00 13.81 -1.45
N ASP A 193 4.21 13.02 -2.18
CA ASP A 193 3.90 13.22 -3.59
C ASP A 193 2.46 13.72 -3.81
N PRO A 194 2.26 15.01 -4.15
CA PRO A 194 0.95 15.57 -4.49
C PRO A 194 0.25 14.87 -5.65
N ALA A 195 0.99 14.23 -6.57
CA ALA A 195 0.41 13.50 -7.70
C ALA A 195 -0.43 12.29 -7.27
N THR A 196 -0.29 11.86 -6.01
CA THR A 196 -1.11 10.79 -5.43
C THR A 196 -2.49 11.24 -5.01
N GLY A 197 -2.70 12.55 -4.84
CA GLY A 197 -3.93 13.10 -4.27
C GLY A 197 -4.30 12.46 -2.93
N GLY A 198 -3.33 11.92 -2.19
CA GLY A 198 -3.56 11.19 -0.95
C GLY A 198 -3.91 9.71 -1.10
N HIS A 199 -3.96 9.15 -2.32
CA HIS A 199 -4.37 7.76 -2.55
C HIS A 199 -3.19 6.80 -2.60
N CYS A 200 -3.34 5.63 -2.01
CA CYS A 200 -2.41 4.51 -2.13
C CYS A 200 -3.11 3.16 -2.00
N ILE A 201 -2.44 2.10 -2.44
CA ILE A 201 -2.96 0.73 -2.35
C ILE A 201 -2.03 -0.12 -1.49
N TYR A 202 -2.63 -0.82 -0.52
CA TYR A 202 -1.96 -1.86 0.25
C TYR A 202 -2.38 -3.23 -0.29
N LEU A 203 -1.44 -3.92 -0.94
CA LEU A 203 -1.67 -5.23 -1.52
C LEU A 203 -1.08 -6.32 -0.62
N VAL A 204 -1.90 -7.27 -0.20
CA VAL A 204 -1.43 -8.41 0.59
C VAL A 204 -1.55 -9.70 -0.19
N LEU A 205 -0.48 -10.49 -0.17
CA LEU A 205 -0.45 -11.85 -0.72
C LEU A 205 -0.81 -12.84 0.39
N TRP A 206 -1.96 -13.49 0.25
CA TRP A 206 -2.45 -14.53 1.15
C TRP A 206 -2.03 -15.91 0.66
N PHE A 207 -1.12 -16.54 1.41
CA PHE A 207 -0.62 -17.90 1.18
C PHE A 207 -1.31 -18.93 2.07
N ALA A 208 -2.22 -18.50 2.97
CA ALA A 208 -3.04 -19.33 3.85
C ALA A 208 -2.28 -20.30 4.77
N GLY A 209 -1.19 -19.83 5.38
CA GLY A 209 -0.50 -20.57 6.43
C GLY A 209 0.36 -21.73 5.91
N ASP A 210 1.46 -21.38 5.25
CA ASP A 210 2.59 -22.29 5.03
C ASP A 210 3.36 -22.46 6.37
N GLU A 211 2.75 -23.17 7.35
CA GLU A 211 3.22 -23.55 8.71
C GLU A 211 3.79 -22.46 9.65
N LYS A 212 4.21 -21.31 9.12
CA LYS A 212 4.73 -20.16 9.84
C LYS A 212 3.58 -19.20 10.06
N ARG A 213 3.23 -19.08 11.34
CA ARG A 213 2.21 -18.20 11.92
C ARG A 213 1.97 -16.96 11.04
N ILE A 214 0.75 -16.83 10.53
CA ILE A 214 0.19 -15.53 10.12
C ILE A 214 0.57 -14.55 11.24
N ALA A 215 1.14 -13.39 10.90
CA ALA A 215 1.50 -12.39 11.89
C ALA A 215 0.30 -12.18 12.81
N CYS A 216 0.44 -12.45 14.12
CA CYS A 216 -0.68 -12.53 15.08
C CYS A 216 -1.69 -11.42 14.79
N SER A 217 -2.90 -11.82 14.39
CA SER A 217 -3.93 -10.85 14.07
C SER A 217 -4.21 -9.97 15.30
N PRO A 218 -4.33 -8.64 15.17
CA PRO A 218 -4.67 -7.74 16.27
C PRO A 218 -5.96 -8.13 16.98
N CYS A 219 -6.86 -8.81 16.27
CA CYS A 219 -8.14 -9.28 16.78
C CYS A 219 -8.08 -10.61 17.54
N GLY A 220 -6.90 -11.23 17.70
CA GLY A 220 -6.69 -12.34 18.63
C GLY A 220 -7.25 -13.70 18.21
N TYR A 221 -7.81 -13.82 17.00
CA TYR A 221 -8.23 -15.08 16.39
C TYR A 221 -7.42 -15.40 15.12
N GLN A 222 -7.44 -16.67 14.72
CA GLN A 222 -6.78 -17.14 13.51
C GLN A 222 -7.62 -16.80 12.29
N LEU A 223 -7.01 -16.09 11.33
CA LEU A 223 -7.61 -15.79 10.03
C LEU A 223 -7.58 -17.04 9.16
N THR A 224 -8.68 -17.34 8.49
CA THR A 224 -8.86 -18.55 7.69
C THR A 224 -9.04 -18.27 6.20
N THR A 225 -9.41 -17.04 5.82
CA THR A 225 -9.59 -16.63 4.43
C THR A 225 -8.91 -15.30 4.08
N ALA A 226 -8.69 -15.08 2.78
CA ALA A 226 -8.17 -13.82 2.27
C ALA A 226 -9.12 -12.64 2.55
N GLU A 227 -10.42 -12.89 2.49
CA GLU A 227 -11.47 -11.91 2.77
C GLU A 227 -11.47 -11.50 4.25
N GLU A 228 -11.31 -12.46 5.17
CA GLU A 228 -11.19 -12.18 6.60
C GLU A 228 -9.94 -11.33 6.90
N LEU A 229 -8.83 -11.60 6.22
CA LEU A 229 -7.62 -10.78 6.35
C LEU A 229 -7.87 -9.36 5.83
N GLN A 230 -8.48 -9.21 4.65
CA GLN A 230 -8.78 -7.90 4.09
C GLN A 230 -9.64 -7.07 5.06
N GLN A 231 -10.75 -7.64 5.54
CA GLN A 231 -11.66 -6.98 6.47
C GLN A 231 -10.95 -6.62 7.78
N SER A 232 -10.08 -7.48 8.29
CA SER A 232 -9.34 -7.23 9.53
C SER A 232 -8.37 -6.05 9.39
N ILE A 233 -7.70 -5.92 8.24
CA ILE A 233 -6.83 -4.77 7.96
C ILE A 233 -7.68 -3.50 7.83
N GLU A 234 -8.76 -3.55 7.06
CA GLU A 234 -9.68 -2.42 6.85
C GLU A 234 -10.30 -1.91 8.16
N GLN A 235 -10.72 -2.81 9.06
CA GLN A 235 -11.21 -2.46 10.40
C GLN A 235 -10.15 -1.81 11.28
N GLY A 236 -8.87 -2.08 10.99
CA GLY A 236 -7.74 -1.45 11.65
C GLY A 236 -7.51 0.00 11.22
N LEU A 237 -8.09 0.45 10.10
CA LEU A 237 -7.91 1.81 9.58
C LEU A 237 -8.80 2.81 10.33
N THR A 238 -8.25 4.00 10.58
CA THR A 238 -9.05 5.18 10.95
C THR A 238 -9.88 5.64 9.75
N LEU A 239 -10.90 6.46 10.00
CA LEU A 239 -11.80 6.94 8.95
C LEU A 239 -11.08 7.77 7.87
N ASP A 240 -10.00 8.46 8.22
CA ASP A 240 -9.20 9.21 7.24
C ASP A 240 -8.21 8.32 6.48
N GLU A 241 -7.62 7.31 7.15
CA GLU A 241 -6.83 6.28 6.49
C GLU A 241 -7.68 5.50 5.49
N ALA A 242 -8.91 5.11 5.85
CA ALA A 242 -9.81 4.37 4.97
C ALA A 242 -10.25 5.14 3.71
N ARG A 243 -10.15 6.48 3.72
CA ARG A 243 -10.40 7.32 2.53
C ARG A 243 -9.21 7.38 1.57
N LYS A 244 -8.01 7.11 2.07
CA LYS A 244 -6.72 7.32 1.39
C LYS A 244 -6.01 6.01 1.05
N VAL A 245 -6.21 4.98 1.86
CA VAL A 245 -5.62 3.64 1.74
C VAL A 245 -6.70 2.66 1.29
N SER A 246 -6.52 2.08 0.11
CA SER A 246 -7.33 0.96 -0.35
C SER A 246 -6.60 -0.36 -0.12
N VAL A 247 -7.26 -1.33 0.51
CA VAL A 247 -6.69 -2.65 0.78
C VAL A 247 -7.16 -3.64 -0.28
N VAL A 248 -6.25 -4.43 -0.82
CA VAL A 248 -6.57 -5.53 -1.73
C VAL A 248 -5.80 -6.77 -1.31
N VAL A 249 -6.48 -7.90 -1.18
CA VAL A 249 -5.84 -9.18 -0.87
C VAL A 249 -5.91 -10.10 -2.08
N PHE A 250 -4.75 -10.65 -2.47
CA PHE A 250 -4.64 -11.70 -3.48
C PHE A 250 -4.57 -13.05 -2.77
N ASP A 251 -5.59 -13.88 -2.97
CA ASP A 251 -5.53 -15.29 -2.58
C ASP A 251 -4.64 -16.05 -3.56
N VAL A 252 -3.39 -16.28 -3.15
CA VAL A 252 -2.38 -17.04 -3.90
C VAL A 252 -2.13 -18.40 -3.25
N ASN A 253 -3.02 -18.83 -2.36
CA ASN A 253 -2.91 -20.14 -1.74
C ASN A 253 -3.00 -21.25 -2.79
N LYS A 254 -2.18 -22.28 -2.60
CA LYS A 254 -2.18 -23.52 -3.37
C LYS A 254 -3.59 -24.15 -3.30
N PRO A 255 -4.26 -24.42 -4.44
CA PRO A 255 -5.55 -25.09 -4.44
C PRO A 255 -5.44 -26.44 -3.73
N SER A 256 -6.39 -26.74 -2.85
CA SER A 256 -6.49 -28.07 -2.27
C SER A 256 -6.76 -29.07 -3.40
N VAL A 257 -5.88 -30.05 -3.57
CA VAL A 257 -6.16 -31.20 -4.44
C VAL A 257 -7.38 -31.89 -3.83
N GLN A 258 -8.56 -31.73 -4.43
CA GLN A 258 -9.64 -32.66 -4.16
C GLN A 258 -9.14 -34.01 -4.67
N SER A 259 -8.81 -34.91 -3.75
CA SER A 259 -8.68 -36.32 -4.05
C SER A 259 -9.97 -36.73 -4.75
N ALA A 260 -9.91 -36.91 -6.07
CA ALA A 260 -10.98 -37.61 -6.77
C ALA A 260 -11.04 -38.99 -6.12
N GLU A 261 -12.08 -39.23 -5.32
CA GLU A 261 -12.44 -40.57 -4.89
C GLU A 261 -12.62 -41.38 -6.18
N LEU A 262 -11.65 -42.26 -6.43
CA LEU A 262 -11.77 -43.33 -7.41
C LEU A 262 -12.91 -44.22 -6.93
N VAL A 263 -14.07 -44.08 -7.59
CA VAL A 263 -15.17 -45.05 -7.56
C VAL A 263 -14.73 -46.32 -8.27
#